data_AF-A0A521VFU0-F1
#
_entry.id   AF-A0A521VFU0-F1
#
_cell.length_a   1.000
_cell.length_b   1.000
_cell.length_c   1.000
_cell.angle_alpha   90.00
_cell.angle_beta   90.00
_cell.angle_gamma   90.00
#
_symmetry.space_group_name_H-M   'P 1'
#
loop_
_entity.id
_entity.type
_entity.pdbx_description
1 polymer ?
#
loop_
_entity_poly.entity_id
_entity_poly.type
_entity_poly.pdbx_seq_one_letter_code
_entity_poly.pdbx_strand_id
1 'polypeptide(L)'
;MRALFVFTPAEAKRFIAKAVARLPEVVEARNEGEIAVAHGSTNVYVAEELFGECTRRDKYLSGLVVNRILCVTQAEEKPPLLVWRQGVLHAPGATMAETLQGFGARSVFIKGANAVDREGNVGVFVANPTGGTIGWSYGILSARGCHLIVPVGLEKLVPSVREAARACGQDTLYYCQGIRVGMIPIMNATVVTEIEAFRILFDLRAVHIGGGGMMSSQGSVVLVAEGEKEPLDRAIALIESIKGEPSLQPRKSACTNCVPTVMILNDDGVRKEVKYCRYQGLSEQELPEFMRAEA
;
A
#
# COMPACT_ATOMS: atom_id res chain seq x y z
N MET A 1 -5.44 -12.81 29.95
CA MET A 1 -6.83 -12.39 29.60
C MET A 1 -6.95 -12.24 28.09
N ARG A 2 -8.17 -12.14 27.53
CA ARG A 2 -8.40 -11.97 26.08
C ARG A 2 -9.34 -10.82 25.79
N ALA A 3 -9.08 -10.09 24.70
CA ALA A 3 -9.97 -9.07 24.16
C ALA A 3 -10.15 -9.29 22.64
N LEU A 4 -11.34 -9.00 22.13
CA LEU A 4 -11.69 -9.14 20.71
C LEU A 4 -11.82 -7.75 20.09
N PHE A 5 -11.25 -7.59 18.90
CA PHE A 5 -11.23 -6.34 18.16
C PHE A 5 -11.74 -6.55 16.74
N VAL A 6 -12.48 -5.57 16.24
CA VAL A 6 -12.94 -5.52 14.85
C VAL A 6 -12.41 -4.23 14.24
N PHE A 7 -11.71 -4.36 13.11
CA PHE A 7 -11.18 -3.23 12.37
C PHE A 7 -11.83 -3.17 10.99
N THR A 8 -12.32 -2.00 10.59
CA THR A 8 -12.48 -1.69 9.16
C THR A 8 -11.10 -1.53 8.51
N PRO A 9 -10.98 -1.60 7.17
CA PRO A 9 -9.69 -1.35 6.52
C PRO A 9 -9.07 0.02 6.83
N ALA A 10 -9.87 1.06 7.12
CA ALA A 10 -9.33 2.37 7.48
C ALA A 10 -8.74 2.35 8.90
N GLU A 11 -9.48 1.80 9.85
CA GLU A 11 -9.04 1.64 11.25
C GLU A 11 -7.78 0.75 11.35
N ALA A 12 -7.75 -0.36 10.61
CA ALA A 12 -6.59 -1.24 10.51
C ALA A 12 -5.35 -0.49 10.00
N LYS A 13 -5.50 0.32 8.93
CA LYS A 13 -4.38 1.10 8.37
C LYS A 13 -3.86 2.14 9.36
N ARG A 14 -4.74 2.83 10.10
CA ARG A 14 -4.34 3.75 11.18
C ARG A 14 -3.58 3.01 12.29
N PHE A 15 -4.09 1.85 12.72
CA PHE A 15 -3.46 1.04 13.75
C PHE A 15 -2.06 0.55 13.33
N ILE A 16 -1.95 0.00 12.12
CA ILE A 16 -0.67 -0.41 11.51
C ILE A 16 0.28 0.78 11.37
N ALA A 17 -0.20 1.94 10.95
CA ALA A 17 0.61 3.14 10.80
C ALA A 17 1.24 3.60 12.12
N LYS A 18 0.48 3.54 13.23
CA LYS A 18 1.01 3.83 14.56
C LYS A 18 2.12 2.86 14.97
N ALA A 19 1.98 1.58 14.64
CA ALA A 19 3.03 0.59 14.89
C ALA A 19 4.28 0.84 14.04
N VAL A 20 4.13 1.13 12.74
CA VAL A 20 5.25 1.47 11.86
C VAL A 20 6.02 2.67 12.40
N ALA A 21 5.33 3.72 12.86
CA ALA A 21 5.95 4.90 13.43
C ALA A 21 6.72 4.66 14.75
N ARG A 22 6.57 3.47 15.35
CA ARG A 22 7.27 3.04 16.57
C ARG A 22 8.41 2.05 16.33
N LEU A 23 8.61 1.59 15.09
CA LEU A 23 9.74 0.72 14.76
C LEU A 23 11.07 1.45 15.02
N PRO A 24 12.06 0.81 15.67
CA PRO A 24 13.35 1.45 15.96
C PRO A 24 14.04 2.06 14.74
N GLU A 25 14.08 1.34 13.62
CA GLU A 25 14.69 1.80 12.38
C GLU A 25 13.94 2.99 11.77
N VAL A 26 12.62 3.07 11.94
CA VAL A 26 11.80 4.21 11.48
C VAL A 26 12.03 5.43 12.34
N VAL A 27 12.12 5.24 13.67
CA VAL A 27 12.42 6.32 14.62
C VAL A 27 13.82 6.88 14.38
N GLU A 28 14.83 6.02 14.20
CA GLU A 28 16.20 6.44 13.88
C GLU A 28 16.25 7.22 12.55
N ALA A 29 15.68 6.66 11.48
CA ALA A 29 15.70 7.28 10.16
C ALA A 29 14.95 8.62 10.12
N ARG A 30 13.87 8.77 10.91
CA ARG A 30 13.12 10.02 11.00
C ARG A 30 13.95 11.15 11.62
N ASN A 31 14.77 10.85 12.63
CA ASN A 31 15.53 11.87 13.35
C ASN A 31 16.81 12.27 12.61
N GLU A 32 17.55 11.29 12.09
CA GLU A 32 18.94 11.50 11.63
C GLU A 32 19.23 10.91 10.25
N GLY A 33 18.29 10.14 9.69
CA GLY A 33 18.51 9.35 8.48
C GLY A 33 17.66 9.79 7.29
N GLU A 34 17.39 8.81 6.43
CA GLU A 34 16.65 9.01 5.19
C GLU A 34 15.45 8.08 5.17
N ILE A 35 14.29 8.63 4.83
CA ILE A 35 13.06 7.86 4.75
C ILE A 35 12.29 8.23 3.48
N ALA A 36 11.91 7.22 2.71
CA ALA A 36 11.04 7.38 1.55
C ALA A 36 9.74 6.62 1.78
N VAL A 37 8.61 7.34 1.77
CA VAL A 37 7.28 6.75 1.86
C VAL A 37 6.71 6.70 0.45
N ALA A 38 6.52 5.51 -0.10
CA ALA A 38 5.96 5.36 -1.44
C ALA A 38 4.42 5.43 -1.47
N HIS A 39 3.83 5.49 -2.66
CA HIS A 39 2.36 5.51 -2.80
C HIS A 39 1.69 4.23 -2.27
N GLY A 40 0.54 4.41 -1.63
CA GLY A 40 -0.28 3.32 -1.12
C GLY A 40 -1.28 3.79 -0.08
N SER A 41 -2.42 3.13 0.01
CA SER A 41 -3.48 3.51 0.96
C SER A 41 -3.03 3.47 2.40
N THR A 42 -2.26 2.48 2.82
CA THR A 42 -1.74 2.39 4.19
C THR A 42 -0.63 3.41 4.43
N ASN A 43 0.14 3.71 3.39
CA ASN A 43 1.28 4.63 3.45
C ASN A 43 0.83 6.08 3.67
N VAL A 44 -0.39 6.44 3.29
CA VAL A 44 -1.02 7.72 3.68
C VAL A 44 -1.04 7.87 5.19
N TYR A 45 -1.59 6.86 5.89
CA TYR A 45 -1.69 6.88 7.35
C TYR A 45 -0.29 6.87 7.99
N VAL A 46 0.66 6.14 7.41
CA VAL A 46 2.06 6.17 7.87
C VAL A 46 2.67 7.57 7.72
N ALA A 47 2.48 8.24 6.58
CA ALA A 47 2.96 9.59 6.38
C ALA A 47 2.34 10.57 7.40
N GLU A 48 1.05 10.43 7.69
CA GLU A 48 0.36 11.23 8.72
C GLU A 48 0.93 10.99 10.13
N GLU A 49 1.20 9.74 10.52
CA GLU A 49 1.81 9.44 11.83
C GLU A 49 3.27 9.91 11.95
N LEU A 50 4.01 9.91 10.83
CA LEU A 50 5.42 10.30 10.80
C LEU A 50 5.62 11.82 10.64
N PHE A 51 4.79 12.49 9.86
CA PHE A 51 5.03 13.87 9.44
C PHE A 51 3.85 14.80 9.70
N GLY A 52 2.77 14.30 10.31
CA GLY A 52 1.57 15.07 10.66
C GLY A 52 0.56 15.22 9.53
N GLU A 53 0.97 15.03 8.27
CA GLU A 53 0.07 15.12 7.12
C GLU A 53 0.51 14.26 5.93
N CYS A 54 -0.44 14.01 5.01
CA CYS A 54 -0.17 13.48 3.69
C CYS A 54 -0.92 14.33 2.64
N THR A 55 -0.19 15.19 1.93
CA THR A 55 -0.80 16.10 0.96
C THR A 55 -1.50 15.34 -0.16
N ARG A 56 -2.75 15.73 -0.46
CA ARG A 56 -3.61 15.07 -1.47
C ARG A 56 -3.77 13.57 -1.21
N ARG A 57 -4.08 13.19 0.03
CA ARG A 57 -4.16 11.81 0.53
C ARG A 57 -4.92 10.84 -0.38
N ASP A 58 -6.09 11.24 -0.92
CA ASP A 58 -6.91 10.40 -1.81
C ASP A 58 -6.29 10.16 -3.20
N LYS A 59 -5.22 10.90 -3.52
CA LYS A 59 -4.43 10.79 -4.75
C LYS A 59 -3.06 10.15 -4.50
N TYR A 60 -2.69 9.88 -3.24
CA TYR A 60 -1.39 9.29 -2.88
C TYR A 60 -1.39 7.75 -2.93
N LEU A 61 -2.02 7.18 -3.95
CA LEU A 61 -2.42 5.77 -3.95
C LEU A 61 -1.84 5.01 -5.15
N SER A 62 -1.79 3.68 -5.03
CA SER A 62 -1.31 2.76 -6.08
C SER A 62 -1.84 1.36 -5.85
N GLY A 63 -2.00 0.59 -6.92
CA GLY A 63 -2.54 -0.77 -6.87
C GLY A 63 -3.99 -0.79 -6.41
N LEU A 64 -4.85 0.04 -7.01
CA LEU A 64 -6.22 0.26 -6.57
C LEU A 64 -7.13 -0.89 -7.02
N VAL A 65 -7.93 -1.38 -6.07
CA VAL A 65 -9.15 -2.17 -6.34
C VAL A 65 -10.32 -1.25 -6.03
N VAL A 66 -10.95 -0.69 -7.06
CA VAL A 66 -12.01 0.32 -6.95
C VAL A 66 -13.07 0.08 -8.02
N ASN A 67 -14.32 0.45 -7.75
CA ASN A 67 -15.45 0.24 -8.67
C ASN A 67 -15.51 -1.21 -9.21
N ARG A 68 -15.18 -2.19 -8.34
CA ARG A 68 -15.17 -3.63 -8.63
C ARG A 68 -14.15 -4.06 -9.71
N ILE A 69 -13.14 -3.24 -9.98
CA ILE A 69 -12.08 -3.52 -10.96
C ILE A 69 -10.69 -3.14 -10.45
N LEU A 70 -9.64 -3.58 -11.14
CA LEU A 70 -8.30 -3.06 -10.98
C LEU A 70 -8.16 -1.72 -11.71
N CYS A 71 -7.60 -0.73 -11.02
CA CYS A 71 -7.37 0.60 -11.57
C CYS A 71 -6.09 1.24 -11.05
N VAL A 72 -5.79 2.43 -11.57
CA VAL A 72 -4.68 3.29 -11.15
C VAL A 72 -5.21 4.68 -10.82
N THR A 73 -4.46 5.41 -10.00
CA THR A 73 -4.66 6.86 -9.85
C THR A 73 -4.26 7.56 -11.14
N GLN A 74 -5.01 8.59 -11.54
CA GLN A 74 -4.71 9.42 -12.70
C GLN A 74 -3.27 9.99 -12.58
N ALA A 75 -2.47 9.83 -13.63
CA ALA A 75 -1.04 10.10 -13.59
C ALA A 75 -0.72 11.56 -13.23
N GLU A 76 -1.42 12.50 -13.85
CA GLU A 76 -1.26 13.95 -13.66
C GLU A 76 -1.71 14.39 -12.26
N GLU A 77 -2.53 13.57 -11.60
CA GLU A 77 -3.04 13.86 -10.27
C GLU A 77 -2.19 13.27 -9.14
N LYS A 78 -1.25 12.38 -9.48
CA LYS A 78 -0.48 11.62 -8.51
C LYS A 78 0.63 12.49 -7.91
N PRO A 79 0.67 12.72 -6.59
CA PRO A 79 1.74 13.49 -5.95
C PRO A 79 3.10 12.79 -6.12
N PRO A 80 4.23 13.51 -6.02
CA PRO A 80 5.56 12.90 -5.99
C PRO A 80 5.73 11.99 -4.77
N LEU A 81 6.72 11.09 -4.81
CA LEU A 81 7.08 10.31 -3.63
C LEU A 81 7.50 11.23 -2.48
N LEU A 82 7.14 10.80 -1.28
CA LEU A 82 7.42 11.45 -0.03
C LEU A 82 8.84 11.05 0.43
N VAL A 83 9.83 11.95 0.31
CA VAL A 83 11.25 11.67 0.61
C VAL A 83 11.79 12.66 1.63
N TRP A 84 12.15 12.16 2.80
CA TRP A 84 12.75 12.96 3.87
C TRP A 84 14.21 12.61 4.06
N ARG A 85 15.02 13.63 4.33
CA ARG A 85 16.42 13.51 4.72
C ARG A 85 16.62 14.38 5.94
N GLN A 86 17.04 13.78 7.05
CA GLN A 86 17.33 14.50 8.30
C GLN A 86 16.15 15.39 8.73
N GLY A 87 14.93 14.87 8.65
CA GLY A 87 13.71 15.58 9.01
C GLY A 87 13.19 16.61 8.00
N VAL A 88 13.88 16.85 6.88
CA VAL A 88 13.46 17.80 5.83
C VAL A 88 12.88 17.08 4.63
N LEU A 89 11.75 17.55 4.09
CA LEU A 89 11.13 17.03 2.87
C LEU A 89 11.92 17.48 1.63
N HIS A 90 12.27 16.54 0.77
CA HIS A 90 12.94 16.76 -0.51
C HIS A 90 12.08 16.28 -1.67
N ALA A 91 12.21 16.95 -2.81
CA ALA A 91 11.67 16.44 -4.07
C ALA A 91 12.40 15.14 -4.46
N PRO A 92 11.69 14.13 -5.01
CA PRO A 92 12.35 12.96 -5.59
C PRO A 92 13.19 13.35 -6.81
N GLY A 93 14.22 12.55 -7.10
CA GLY A 93 15.02 12.69 -8.32
C GLY A 93 14.22 12.32 -9.57
N ALA A 94 14.78 12.57 -10.76
CA ALA A 94 14.15 12.21 -12.03
C ALA A 94 14.06 10.69 -12.20
N THR A 95 14.98 9.95 -11.58
CA THR A 95 14.96 8.48 -11.51
C THR A 95 14.84 7.97 -10.08
N MET A 96 14.46 6.70 -9.93
CA MET A 96 14.49 6.04 -8.60
C MET A 96 15.92 5.95 -8.05
N ALA A 97 16.93 5.78 -8.92
CA ALA A 97 18.33 5.75 -8.50
C ALA A 97 18.78 7.07 -7.89
N GLU A 98 18.39 8.19 -8.50
CA GLU A 98 18.62 9.54 -7.95
C GLU A 98 17.80 9.79 -6.68
N THR A 99 16.52 9.39 -6.67
CA THR A 99 15.65 9.51 -5.49
C THR A 99 16.26 8.81 -4.28
N LEU A 100 16.83 7.61 -4.50
CA LEU A 100 17.47 6.80 -3.48
C LEU A 100 18.99 7.05 -3.41
N GLN A 101 19.51 8.15 -3.95
CA GLN A 101 20.90 8.52 -3.73
C GLN A 101 21.13 8.72 -2.22
N GLY A 102 22.23 8.19 -1.69
CA GLY A 102 22.52 8.24 -0.24
C GLY A 102 21.90 7.10 0.59
N PHE A 103 20.82 6.46 0.10
CA PHE A 103 20.19 5.34 0.83
C PHE A 103 21.18 4.20 1.07
N GLY A 104 21.22 3.71 2.30
CA GLY A 104 22.05 2.59 2.76
C GLY A 104 21.41 1.82 3.90
N ALA A 105 22.22 1.14 4.71
CA ALA A 105 21.76 0.19 5.72
C ALA A 105 20.87 0.79 6.84
N ARG A 106 20.89 2.11 7.03
CA ARG A 106 20.08 2.82 8.03
C ARG A 106 18.89 3.57 7.43
N SER A 107 18.74 3.50 6.12
CA SER A 107 17.71 4.24 5.39
C SER A 107 16.45 3.37 5.27
N VAL A 108 15.28 4.02 5.38
CA VAL A 108 13.98 3.35 5.43
C VAL A 108 13.21 3.62 4.14
N PHE A 109 12.70 2.57 3.51
CA PHE A 109 11.76 2.67 2.41
C PHE A 109 10.44 2.01 2.80
N ILE A 110 9.34 2.77 2.80
CA ILE A 110 8.02 2.31 3.21
C ILE A 110 7.15 2.11 1.98
N LYS A 111 6.71 0.88 1.73
CA LYS A 111 5.84 0.56 0.60
C LYS A 111 4.75 -0.45 0.99
N GLY A 112 3.49 -0.05 0.92
CA GLY A 112 2.38 -0.99 1.11
C GLY A 112 2.26 -2.03 -0.01
N ALA A 113 1.54 -3.11 0.26
CA ALA A 113 1.34 -4.25 -0.64
C ALA A 113 -0.14 -4.52 -0.97
N ASN A 114 -0.36 -5.43 -1.92
CA ASN A 114 -1.67 -5.93 -2.36
C ASN A 114 -1.99 -7.33 -1.82
N ALA A 115 -0.98 -8.06 -1.37
CA ALA A 115 -1.11 -9.39 -0.78
C ALA A 115 -0.09 -9.55 0.35
N VAL A 116 -0.45 -10.34 1.36
CA VAL A 116 0.44 -10.87 2.39
C VAL A 116 0.10 -12.34 2.62
N ASP A 117 1.07 -13.21 2.88
CA ASP A 117 0.80 -14.59 3.27
C ASP A 117 1.29 -14.92 4.69
N ARG A 118 1.03 -16.15 5.12
CA ARG A 118 1.32 -16.64 6.47
C ARG A 118 2.82 -16.76 6.76
N GLU A 119 3.66 -16.79 5.73
CA GLU A 119 5.11 -16.86 5.86
C GLU A 119 5.73 -15.45 5.98
N GLY A 120 4.92 -14.39 5.91
CA GLY A 120 5.40 -13.02 5.91
C GLY A 120 5.91 -12.55 4.55
N ASN A 121 5.59 -13.26 3.46
CA ASN A 121 5.85 -12.74 2.11
C ASN A 121 4.77 -11.74 1.73
N VAL A 122 5.12 -10.77 0.89
CA VAL A 122 4.17 -9.76 0.38
C VAL A 122 4.22 -9.64 -1.12
N GLY A 123 3.07 -9.41 -1.74
CA GLY A 123 2.92 -9.26 -3.18
C GLY A 123 2.45 -7.85 -3.53
N VAL A 124 3.15 -7.18 -4.44
CA VAL A 124 2.78 -5.85 -4.92
C VAL A 124 2.30 -5.96 -6.36
N PHE A 125 1.07 -5.50 -6.64
CA PHE A 125 0.59 -5.41 -8.02
C PHE A 125 1.36 -4.34 -8.79
N VAL A 126 1.76 -4.68 -10.01
CA VAL A 126 2.48 -3.78 -10.91
C VAL A 126 1.73 -3.65 -12.24
N ALA A 127 1.15 -2.47 -12.47
CA ALA A 127 0.51 -2.11 -13.73
C ALA A 127 1.49 -1.45 -14.72
N ASN A 128 2.67 -1.08 -14.24
CA ASN A 128 3.76 -0.58 -15.06
C ASN A 128 4.56 -1.77 -15.62
N PRO A 129 4.81 -1.85 -16.94
CA PRO A 129 5.50 -3.00 -17.55
C PRO A 129 6.95 -3.17 -17.07
N THR A 130 7.56 -2.12 -16.52
CA THR A 130 8.91 -2.15 -15.93
C THR A 130 8.91 -2.35 -14.40
N GLY A 131 7.76 -2.68 -13.82
CA GLY A 131 7.61 -2.96 -12.38
C GLY A 131 7.31 -1.75 -11.49
N GLY A 132 7.39 -0.52 -12.04
CA GLY A 132 7.03 0.71 -11.32
C GLY A 132 7.86 0.95 -10.07
N THR A 133 7.31 1.69 -9.10
CA THR A 133 8.05 2.13 -7.90
C THR A 133 8.81 1.02 -7.20
N ILE A 134 8.16 -0.14 -6.97
CA ILE A 134 8.80 -1.27 -6.29
C ILE A 134 9.81 -1.98 -7.20
N GLY A 135 9.52 -2.16 -8.49
CA GLY A 135 10.46 -2.76 -9.44
C GLY A 135 11.77 -1.97 -9.54
N TRP A 136 11.67 -0.64 -9.57
CA TRP A 136 12.85 0.23 -9.66
C TRP A 136 13.59 0.42 -8.33
N SER A 137 12.92 0.27 -7.19
CA SER A 137 13.56 0.43 -5.88
C SER A 137 14.13 -0.88 -5.33
N TYR A 138 13.46 -2.01 -5.55
CA TYR A 138 13.73 -3.25 -4.81
C TYR A 138 15.16 -3.76 -4.95
N GLY A 139 15.73 -3.70 -6.17
CA GLY A 139 17.13 -4.08 -6.40
C GLY A 139 18.12 -3.18 -5.65
N ILE A 140 17.86 -1.87 -5.61
CA ILE A 140 18.70 -0.90 -4.89
C ILE A 140 18.63 -1.14 -3.38
N LEU A 141 17.40 -1.25 -2.86
CA LEU A 141 17.17 -1.46 -1.43
C LEU A 141 17.82 -2.76 -0.95
N SER A 142 17.66 -3.84 -1.73
CA SER A 142 18.25 -5.14 -1.39
C SER A 142 19.77 -5.14 -1.50
N ALA A 143 20.33 -4.52 -2.54
CA ALA A 143 21.78 -4.47 -2.73
C ALA A 143 22.50 -3.65 -1.65
N ARG A 144 21.85 -2.61 -1.11
CA ARG A 144 22.43 -1.72 -0.09
C ARG A 144 22.03 -2.08 1.34
N GLY A 145 21.17 -3.08 1.52
CA GLY A 145 20.69 -3.51 2.83
C GLY A 145 19.77 -2.50 3.52
N CYS A 146 19.01 -1.71 2.76
CA CYS A 146 18.07 -0.74 3.33
C CYS A 146 16.91 -1.45 4.07
N HIS A 147 16.32 -0.76 5.04
CA HIS A 147 15.11 -1.24 5.71
C HIS A 147 13.88 -1.05 4.81
N LEU A 148 13.39 -2.13 4.21
CA LEU A 148 12.13 -2.14 3.48
C LEU A 148 10.98 -2.50 4.43
N ILE A 149 10.16 -1.53 4.79
CA ILE A 149 9.01 -1.71 5.67
C ILE A 149 7.73 -1.79 4.83
N VAL A 150 6.95 -2.86 5.03
CA VAL A 150 5.72 -3.11 4.27
C VAL A 150 4.52 -3.15 5.22
N PRO A 151 3.81 -2.01 5.38
CA PRO A 151 2.55 -1.99 6.10
C PRO A 151 1.43 -2.54 5.22
N VAL A 152 0.75 -3.58 5.70
CA VAL A 152 -0.28 -4.30 4.95
C VAL A 152 -1.28 -4.92 5.94
N GLY A 153 -2.56 -4.64 5.76
CA GLY A 153 -3.58 -5.23 6.63
C GLY A 153 -3.95 -6.65 6.19
N LEU A 154 -4.48 -7.42 7.13
CA LEU A 154 -4.87 -8.81 6.94
C LEU A 154 -6.12 -8.96 6.06
N GLU A 155 -6.77 -7.86 5.66
CA GLU A 155 -7.79 -7.90 4.60
C GLU A 155 -7.22 -8.35 3.26
N LYS A 156 -5.89 -8.30 3.12
CA LYS A 156 -5.12 -8.72 1.94
C LYS A 156 -4.41 -10.06 2.15
N LEU A 157 -4.78 -10.82 3.17
CA LEU A 157 -4.22 -12.14 3.41
C LEU A 157 -4.58 -13.10 2.26
N VAL A 158 -3.58 -13.66 1.59
CA VAL A 158 -3.72 -14.67 0.53
C VAL A 158 -3.17 -16.02 0.99
N PRO A 159 -3.57 -17.14 0.36
CA PRO A 159 -3.02 -18.46 0.71
C PRO A 159 -1.51 -18.57 0.49
N SER A 160 -0.99 -18.02 -0.61
CA SER A 160 0.43 -18.00 -0.94
C SER A 160 0.76 -16.84 -1.89
N VAL A 161 1.69 -15.97 -1.50
CA VAL A 161 2.21 -14.92 -2.39
C VAL A 161 3.02 -15.53 -3.52
N ARG A 162 3.76 -16.61 -3.27
CA ARG A 162 4.52 -17.33 -4.29
C ARG A 162 3.61 -17.84 -5.41
N GLU A 163 2.48 -18.45 -5.06
CA GLU A 163 1.50 -18.92 -6.05
C GLU A 163 0.87 -17.75 -6.82
N ALA A 164 0.44 -16.71 -6.09
CA ALA A 164 -0.12 -15.51 -6.71
C ALA A 164 0.85 -14.85 -7.71
N ALA A 165 2.14 -14.75 -7.36
CA ALA A 165 3.16 -14.18 -8.23
C ALA A 165 3.37 -15.02 -9.51
N ARG A 166 3.32 -16.36 -9.42
CA ARG A 166 3.42 -17.25 -10.59
C ARG A 166 2.19 -17.17 -11.51
N ALA A 167 1.02 -16.91 -10.94
CA ALA A 167 -0.22 -16.77 -11.71
C ALA A 167 -0.36 -15.40 -12.39
N CYS A 168 0.41 -14.41 -11.97
CA CYS A 168 0.38 -13.06 -12.54
C CYS A 168 1.41 -12.85 -13.67
N GLY A 169 1.11 -11.88 -14.52
CA GLY A 169 1.93 -11.45 -15.65
C GLY A 169 1.06 -10.65 -16.60
N GLN A 170 1.38 -9.38 -16.86
CA GLN A 170 0.45 -8.51 -17.61
C GLN A 170 0.06 -9.11 -18.96
N ASP A 171 1.03 -9.69 -19.67
CA ASP A 171 0.84 -10.24 -21.02
C ASP A 171 0.35 -11.70 -21.03
N THR A 172 0.29 -12.36 -19.87
CA THR A 172 -0.23 -13.75 -19.77
C THR A 172 -1.75 -13.78 -19.56
N LEU A 173 -2.37 -12.64 -19.26
CA LEU A 173 -3.80 -12.53 -18.97
C LEU A 173 -4.63 -12.33 -20.25
N TYR A 174 -5.35 -13.38 -20.67
CA TYR A 174 -6.36 -13.30 -21.73
C TYR A 174 -7.53 -12.38 -21.34
N TYR A 175 -7.96 -12.42 -20.08
CA TYR A 175 -9.06 -11.64 -19.53
C TYR A 175 -8.63 -10.94 -18.24
N CYS A 176 -9.03 -9.67 -18.08
CA CYS A 176 -8.78 -8.89 -16.87
C CYS A 176 -9.94 -7.92 -16.61
N GLN A 177 -10.35 -7.81 -15.34
CA GLN A 177 -11.32 -6.82 -14.88
C GLN A 177 -10.59 -5.51 -14.55
N GLY A 178 -10.44 -4.65 -15.57
CA GLY A 178 -9.71 -3.39 -15.45
C GLY A 178 -8.31 -3.45 -16.04
N ILE A 179 -7.36 -2.75 -15.42
CA ILE A 179 -5.97 -2.72 -15.87
C ILE A 179 -5.27 -4.06 -15.61
N ARG A 180 -4.47 -4.52 -16.58
CA ARG A 180 -3.62 -5.72 -16.42
C ARG A 180 -2.52 -5.45 -15.39
N VAL A 181 -2.23 -6.45 -14.56
CA VAL A 181 -1.19 -6.36 -13.54
C VAL A 181 -0.28 -7.59 -13.57
N GLY A 182 1.00 -7.36 -13.30
CA GLY A 182 1.90 -8.38 -12.78
C GLY A 182 1.95 -8.32 -11.26
N MET A 183 2.78 -9.16 -10.64
CA MET A 183 3.06 -9.09 -9.21
C MET A 183 4.56 -9.23 -8.96
N ILE A 184 5.12 -8.35 -8.14
CA ILE A 184 6.48 -8.50 -7.61
C ILE A 184 6.37 -9.06 -6.18
N PRO A 185 6.83 -10.31 -5.94
CA PRO A 185 6.91 -10.87 -4.59
C PRO A 185 8.14 -10.32 -3.85
N ILE A 186 7.98 -10.05 -2.56
CA ILE A 186 9.03 -9.56 -1.67
C ILE A 186 9.09 -10.48 -0.45
N MET A 187 10.27 -10.99 -0.14
CA MET A 187 10.50 -12.00 0.91
C MET A 187 11.43 -11.52 2.03
N ASN A 188 12.06 -10.35 1.87
CA ASN A 188 13.06 -9.80 2.81
C ASN A 188 12.62 -8.45 3.43
N ALA A 189 11.33 -8.14 3.42
CA ALA A 189 10.79 -6.93 4.03
C ALA A 189 10.42 -7.15 5.50
N THR A 190 10.47 -6.08 6.30
CA THR A 190 9.78 -6.03 7.59
C THR A 190 8.30 -5.79 7.34
N VAL A 191 7.48 -6.84 7.45
CA VAL A 191 6.03 -6.75 7.26
C VAL A 191 5.36 -6.34 8.56
N VAL A 192 4.43 -5.39 8.48
CA VAL A 192 3.64 -4.93 9.64
C VAL A 192 2.16 -5.06 9.32
N THR A 193 1.52 -6.08 9.90
CA THR A 193 0.06 -6.26 9.92
C THR A 193 -0.52 -5.82 11.27
N GLU A 194 -1.83 -6.00 11.46
CA GLU A 194 -2.49 -5.79 12.75
C GLU A 194 -1.89 -6.68 13.85
N ILE A 195 -1.45 -7.91 13.51
CA ILE A 195 -0.82 -8.82 14.48
C ILE A 195 0.53 -8.24 14.95
N GLU A 196 1.37 -7.81 14.01
CA GLU A 196 2.63 -7.16 14.38
C GLU A 196 2.38 -5.85 15.11
N ALA A 197 1.32 -5.11 14.78
CA ALA A 197 0.98 -3.87 15.47
C ALA A 197 0.67 -4.09 16.96
N PHE A 198 -0.08 -5.15 17.31
CA PHE A 198 -0.29 -5.53 18.72
C PHE A 198 1.02 -5.84 19.44
N ARG A 199 1.93 -6.58 18.78
CA ARG A 199 3.24 -6.91 19.34
C ARG A 199 4.11 -5.67 19.53
N ILE A 200 4.20 -4.82 18.51
CA ILE A 200 5.07 -3.63 18.51
C ILE A 200 4.60 -2.60 19.55
N LEU A 201 3.28 -2.36 19.64
CA LEU A 201 2.74 -1.30 20.48
C LEU A 201 2.53 -1.72 21.94
N PHE A 202 2.26 -3.01 22.19
CA PHE A 202 1.79 -3.47 23.50
C PHE A 202 2.43 -4.77 23.99
N ASP A 203 3.31 -5.40 23.21
CA ASP A 203 3.85 -6.74 23.48
C ASP A 203 2.75 -7.81 23.66
N LEU A 204 1.65 -7.66 22.91
CA LEU A 204 0.51 -8.58 22.96
C LEU A 204 0.57 -9.59 21.82
N ARG A 205 0.22 -10.84 22.13
CA ARG A 205 -0.03 -11.87 21.10
C ARG A 205 -1.42 -11.64 20.52
N ALA A 206 -1.54 -11.56 19.20
CA ALA A 206 -2.82 -11.48 18.50
C ALA A 206 -3.01 -12.61 17.49
N VAL A 207 -4.26 -12.99 17.26
CA VAL A 207 -4.66 -14.00 16.27
C VAL A 207 -5.79 -13.45 15.41
N HIS A 208 -5.65 -13.55 14.08
CA HIS A 208 -6.72 -13.23 13.13
C HIS A 208 -7.71 -14.40 13.06
N ILE A 209 -8.96 -14.15 13.46
CA ILE A 209 -9.99 -15.19 13.63
C ILE A 209 -11.16 -15.09 12.64
N GLY A 210 -11.26 -14.02 11.86
CA GLY A 210 -12.30 -13.86 10.84
C GLY A 210 -12.25 -12.51 10.13
N GLY A 211 -13.03 -12.36 9.06
CA GLY A 211 -13.10 -11.12 8.30
C GLY A 211 -14.22 -11.13 7.25
N GLY A 212 -14.26 -10.11 6.37
CA GLY A 212 -15.19 -10.04 5.24
C GLY A 212 -16.54 -9.36 5.53
N GLY A 213 -16.59 -8.41 6.48
CA GLY A 213 -17.80 -7.72 6.93
C GLY A 213 -18.64 -7.03 5.84
N MET A 214 -19.75 -6.41 6.26
CA MET A 214 -20.79 -5.87 5.36
C MET A 214 -20.95 -4.36 5.49
N MET A 215 -21.53 -3.71 4.46
CA MET A 215 -21.77 -2.26 4.43
C MET A 215 -20.47 -1.47 4.72
N SER A 216 -20.48 -0.60 5.73
CA SER A 216 -19.31 0.18 6.16
C SER A 216 -18.17 -0.67 6.76
N SER A 217 -18.37 -1.98 6.93
CA SER A 217 -17.39 -2.95 7.45
C SER A 217 -16.83 -3.90 6.38
N GLN A 218 -16.97 -3.57 5.10
CA GLN A 218 -16.36 -4.36 4.02
C GLN A 218 -14.83 -4.39 4.16
N GLY A 219 -14.26 -5.59 4.00
CA GLY A 219 -12.82 -5.82 4.20
C GLY A 219 -12.39 -5.81 5.67
N SER A 220 -13.34 -5.80 6.61
CA SER A 220 -12.98 -5.87 8.03
C SER A 220 -12.23 -7.15 8.40
N VAL A 221 -11.37 -7.03 9.41
CA VAL A 221 -10.67 -8.14 10.07
C VAL A 221 -11.06 -8.18 11.54
N VAL A 222 -11.09 -9.39 12.10
CA VAL A 222 -11.45 -9.67 13.49
C VAL A 222 -10.29 -10.37 14.15
N LEU A 223 -9.75 -9.76 15.22
CA LEU A 223 -8.60 -10.28 15.94
C LEU A 223 -8.93 -10.50 17.41
N VAL A 224 -8.31 -11.51 18.02
CA VAL A 224 -8.26 -11.68 19.47
C VAL A 224 -6.83 -11.43 19.93
N ALA A 225 -6.66 -10.49 20.86
CA ALA A 225 -5.39 -10.29 21.55
C ALA A 225 -5.43 -10.93 22.94
N GLU A 226 -4.30 -11.50 23.36
CA GLU A 226 -4.12 -12.16 24.64
C GLU A 226 -2.90 -11.60 25.39
N GLY A 227 -3.08 -11.34 26.68
CA GLY A 227 -2.02 -10.86 27.56
C GLY A 227 -2.53 -10.42 28.94
N GLU A 228 -1.68 -9.70 29.67
CA GLU A 228 -2.01 -9.11 30.96
C GLU A 228 -3.03 -7.96 30.83
N LYS A 229 -3.73 -7.67 31.92
CA LYS A 229 -4.82 -6.66 31.92
C LYS A 229 -4.33 -5.28 31.50
N GLU A 230 -3.21 -4.81 32.02
CA GLU A 230 -2.74 -3.45 31.78
C GLU A 230 -2.36 -3.19 30.31
N PRO A 231 -1.55 -4.03 29.62
CA PRO A 231 -1.33 -3.88 28.18
C PRO A 231 -2.61 -4.00 27.35
N LEU A 232 -3.54 -4.88 27.74
CA LEU A 232 -4.84 -5.00 27.07
C LEU A 232 -5.68 -3.73 27.22
N ASP A 233 -5.74 -3.14 28.41
CA ASP A 233 -6.47 -1.89 28.66
C ASP A 233 -5.90 -0.74 27.82
N ARG A 234 -4.57 -0.66 27.70
CA ARG A 234 -3.92 0.32 26.80
C ARG A 234 -4.26 0.08 25.34
N ALA A 235 -4.28 -1.18 24.90
CA ALA A 235 -4.66 -1.55 23.53
C ALA A 235 -6.12 -1.18 23.24
N ILE A 236 -7.03 -1.50 24.16
CA ILE A 236 -8.45 -1.12 24.09
C ILE A 236 -8.57 0.39 23.97
N ALA A 237 -7.95 1.17 24.86
CA ALA A 237 -8.04 2.63 24.84
C ALA A 237 -7.55 3.22 23.50
N LEU A 238 -6.42 2.74 22.98
CA LEU A 238 -5.92 3.22 21.69
C LEU A 238 -6.86 2.84 20.53
N ILE A 239 -7.32 1.60 20.49
CA ILE A 239 -8.16 1.10 19.39
C ILE A 239 -9.52 1.79 19.41
N GLU A 240 -10.13 2.00 20.58
CA GLU A 240 -11.37 2.77 20.72
C GLU A 240 -11.20 4.21 20.21
N SER A 241 -10.04 4.84 20.41
CA SER A 241 -9.75 6.17 19.84
C SER A 241 -9.60 6.19 18.31
N ILE A 242 -9.37 5.04 17.68
CA ILE A 242 -9.25 4.89 16.21
C ILE A 242 -10.63 4.59 15.58
N LYS A 243 -11.61 4.10 16.35
CA LYS A 243 -12.91 3.69 15.82
C LYS A 243 -13.58 4.85 15.07
N GLY A 244 -14.08 4.55 13.88
CA GLY A 244 -14.64 5.56 12.98
C GLY A 244 -13.61 6.29 12.11
N GLU A 245 -12.35 5.83 12.05
CA GLU A 245 -11.33 6.37 11.13
C GLU A 245 -11.89 6.52 9.71
N PRO A 246 -11.88 7.73 9.12
CA PRO A 246 -12.41 7.95 7.79
C PRO A 246 -11.68 7.13 6.72
N SER A 247 -12.46 6.51 5.84
CA SER A 247 -11.92 5.85 4.65
C SER A 247 -11.47 6.87 3.61
N LEU A 248 -10.35 6.57 2.97
CA LEU A 248 -9.90 7.25 1.76
C LEU A 248 -10.96 7.14 0.67
N GLN A 249 -11.07 8.17 -0.16
CA GLN A 249 -12.03 8.29 -1.26
C GLN A 249 -11.30 8.36 -2.62
N PRO A 250 -10.58 7.29 -3.02
CA PRO A 250 -9.90 7.26 -4.31
C PRO A 250 -10.89 7.41 -5.47
N ARG A 251 -10.50 8.16 -6.49
CA ARG A 251 -11.19 8.15 -7.78
C ARG A 251 -10.46 7.22 -8.76
N LYS A 252 -11.22 6.53 -9.60
CA LYS A 252 -10.65 5.81 -10.75
C LYS A 252 -10.03 6.81 -11.74
N SER A 253 -8.99 6.40 -12.44
CA SER A 253 -8.48 7.14 -13.62
C SER A 253 -9.55 7.20 -14.70
N ALA A 254 -9.59 8.31 -15.46
CA ALA A 254 -10.50 8.46 -16.58
C ALA A 254 -10.14 7.47 -17.68
N CYS A 255 -11.10 6.66 -18.13
CA CYS A 255 -10.84 5.58 -19.06
C CYS A 255 -10.47 6.08 -20.48
N THR A 256 -10.91 7.28 -20.85
CA THR A 256 -10.66 7.93 -22.14
C THR A 256 -9.19 8.29 -22.38
N ASN A 257 -8.46 8.61 -21.31
CA ASN A 257 -7.05 9.04 -21.37
C ASN A 257 -6.20 8.40 -20.28
N CYS A 258 -6.63 7.24 -19.76
CA CYS A 258 -5.83 6.48 -18.82
C CYS A 258 -4.46 6.23 -19.50
N VAL A 259 -3.40 6.42 -18.74
CA VAL A 259 -2.06 5.97 -19.15
C VAL A 259 -1.46 5.34 -17.90
N PRO A 260 -1.00 4.08 -17.96
CA PRO A 260 -0.31 3.47 -16.83
C PRO A 260 0.85 4.38 -16.44
N THR A 261 0.89 4.79 -15.17
CA THR A 261 1.86 5.77 -14.71
C THR A 261 3.26 5.24 -15.00
N VAL A 262 3.94 5.90 -15.94
CA VAL A 262 5.31 5.68 -16.43
C VAL A 262 5.52 4.48 -17.38
N MET A 263 4.81 4.43 -18.51
CA MET A 263 5.46 3.80 -19.67
C MET A 263 6.58 4.71 -20.17
N ILE A 264 7.83 4.25 -20.09
CA ILE A 264 8.94 4.81 -20.89
C ILE A 264 8.68 4.40 -22.34
N LEU A 265 7.69 5.02 -22.95
CA LEU A 265 7.54 5.07 -24.39
C LEU A 265 7.56 6.56 -24.70
N ASN A 266 8.65 7.03 -25.28
CA ASN A 266 8.88 8.44 -25.66
C ASN A 266 7.97 8.89 -26.82
N ASP A 267 6.89 8.17 -27.09
CA ASP A 267 5.98 8.39 -28.21
C ASP A 267 4.52 8.17 -27.77
N ASP A 268 3.73 9.23 -27.79
CA ASP A 268 2.30 9.21 -27.45
C ASP A 268 1.45 8.40 -28.45
N GLY A 269 1.95 8.16 -29.67
CA GLY A 269 1.30 7.34 -30.69
C GLY A 269 1.26 5.85 -30.31
N VAL A 270 2.41 5.30 -29.90
CA VAL A 270 2.55 3.88 -29.52
C VAL A 270 1.77 3.55 -28.24
N ARG A 271 1.61 4.52 -27.33
CA ARG A 271 0.87 4.37 -26.06
C ARG A 271 -0.62 4.01 -26.26
N LYS A 272 -1.23 4.38 -27.39
CA LYS A 272 -2.65 4.12 -27.69
C LYS A 272 -2.91 2.77 -28.35
N GLU A 273 -1.92 2.16 -28.98
CA GLU A 273 -2.08 0.91 -29.74
C GLU A 273 -2.08 -0.34 -28.84
N VAL A 274 -1.39 -0.29 -27.70
CA VAL A 274 -1.35 -1.42 -26.75
C VAL A 274 -2.56 -1.36 -25.81
N LYS A 275 -3.44 -2.36 -25.88
CA LYS A 275 -4.60 -2.48 -24.99
C LYS A 275 -4.21 -3.10 -23.66
N TYR A 276 -3.96 -2.28 -22.65
CA TYR A 276 -3.59 -2.72 -21.29
C TYR A 276 -4.79 -2.76 -20.31
N CYS A 277 -5.93 -2.18 -20.70
CA CYS A 277 -7.18 -2.22 -19.95
C CYS A 277 -8.35 -2.47 -20.90
N ARG A 278 -9.32 -3.29 -20.48
CA ARG A 278 -10.51 -3.56 -21.31
C ARG A 278 -11.33 -2.30 -21.62
N TYR A 279 -11.34 -1.36 -20.68
CA TYR A 279 -12.14 -0.13 -20.73
C TYR A 279 -11.38 1.06 -21.32
N GLN A 280 -10.14 0.88 -21.77
CA GLN A 280 -9.32 1.93 -22.37
C GLN A 280 -10.04 2.56 -23.56
N GLY A 281 -10.08 3.90 -23.58
CA GLY A 281 -10.72 4.70 -24.63
C GLY A 281 -12.23 4.90 -24.46
N LEU A 282 -12.89 4.17 -23.55
CA LEU A 282 -14.33 4.31 -23.34
C LEU A 282 -14.66 5.57 -22.53
N SER A 283 -15.72 6.27 -22.94
CA SER A 283 -16.36 7.34 -22.17
C SER A 283 -17.18 6.79 -21.00
N GLU A 284 -17.54 7.63 -20.02
CA GLU A 284 -18.36 7.21 -18.88
C GLU A 284 -19.72 6.61 -19.29
N GLN A 285 -20.29 7.05 -20.43
CA GLN A 285 -21.57 6.52 -20.92
C GLN A 285 -21.44 5.11 -21.51
N GLU A 286 -20.26 4.76 -22.03
CA GLU A 286 -19.96 3.44 -22.60
C GLU A 286 -19.53 2.42 -21.52
N LEU A 287 -19.16 2.89 -20.33
CA LEU A 287 -18.80 2.01 -19.21
C LEU A 287 -20.02 1.24 -18.68
N PRO A 288 -19.81 0.03 -18.13
CA PRO A 288 -20.84 -0.68 -17.38
C PRO A 288 -21.40 0.20 -16.24
N GLU A 289 -22.70 0.09 -15.98
CA GLU A 289 -23.40 0.91 -14.98
C GLU A 289 -22.71 0.90 -13.61
N PHE A 290 -22.26 -0.27 -13.14
CA PHE A 290 -21.57 -0.41 -11.85
C PHE A 290 -20.21 0.32 -11.76
N MET A 291 -19.66 0.78 -12.89
CA MET A 291 -18.37 1.48 -12.93
C MET A 291 -18.52 2.99 -13.03
N ARG A 292 -19.66 3.48 -13.54
CA ARG A 292 -19.91 4.90 -13.74
C ARG A 292 -19.81 5.58 -12.38
N ALA A 293 -19.21 6.77 -12.35
CA ALA A 293 -19.31 7.59 -11.14
C ALA A 293 -20.81 7.75 -10.85
N GLU A 294 -21.24 7.41 -9.64
CA GLU A 294 -22.56 7.86 -9.18
C GLU A 294 -22.58 9.39 -9.37
N ALA A 295 -23.61 9.87 -10.07
CA ALA A 295 -23.78 11.29 -10.39
C ALA A 295 -23.88 12.14 -9.11
#